data_AF-A0A534LJ34-F1
#
_entry.id   AF-A0A534LJ34-F1
#
_cell.length_a   1.000
_cell.length_b   1.000
_cell.length_c   1.000
_cell.angle_alpha   90.00
_cell.angle_beta   90.00
_cell.angle_gamma   90.00
#
_symmetry.space_group_name_H-M   'P 1'
#
loop_
_entity.id
_entity.type
_entity.pdbx_description
1 polymer ?
#
loop_
_entity_poly.entity_id
_entity_poly.type
_entity_poly.pdbx_seq_one_letter_code
_entity_poly.pdbx_strand_id
1 'polypeptide(L)' 'PKGTLELGETDEEAAVREVHEETGLRVKLLRPLTEVRYAFYWPPDGVNVDKTVAYFLAAPIGGRVRPEPGFDE' A
#
# COMPACT_ATOMS: atom_id res chain seq x y z
N PRO A 1 -0.63 5.42 -0.33
CA PRO A 1 -1.07 4.13 -0.90
C PRO A 1 -0.36 2.94 -0.30
N LYS A 2 -1.13 2.04 0.31
CA LYS A 2 -0.68 0.78 0.92
C LYS A 2 -1.88 -0.09 1.28
N GLY A 3 -1.82 -1.35 0.90
CA GLY A 3 -2.77 -2.37 1.34
C GLY A 3 -2.08 -3.66 1.78
N THR A 4 -2.85 -4.73 1.80
CA THR A 4 -2.41 -6.05 2.29
C THR A 4 -1.81 -6.83 1.13
N LEU A 5 -0.76 -7.62 1.41
CA LEU A 5 -0.21 -8.57 0.44
C LEU A 5 -1.28 -9.59 0.05
N GLU A 6 -1.44 -9.81 -1.26
CA GLU A 6 -2.20 -10.94 -1.76
C GLU A 6 -1.35 -12.23 -1.74
N LEU A 7 -2.01 -13.38 -1.87
CA LEU A 7 -1.33 -14.67 -1.80
C LEU A 7 -0.30 -14.83 -2.93
N GLY A 8 0.97 -14.92 -2.57
CA GLY A 8 2.08 -15.10 -3.51
C GLY A 8 2.64 -13.80 -4.07
N GLU A 9 2.11 -12.65 -3.66
CA GLU A 9 2.59 -11.33 -4.05
C GLU A 9 3.83 -10.93 -3.25
N THR A 10 4.80 -10.27 -3.90
CA THR A 10 5.92 -9.61 -3.19
C THR A 10 5.52 -8.21 -2.70
N ASP A 11 6.27 -7.66 -1.75
CA ASP A 11 6.06 -6.28 -1.27
C ASP A 11 6.12 -5.25 -2.42
N GLU A 12 6.97 -5.47 -3.41
CA GLU A 12 7.08 -4.62 -4.60
C GLU A 12 5.84 -4.71 -5.49
N GLU A 13 5.34 -5.92 -5.73
CA GLU A 13 4.14 -6.15 -6.55
C GLU A 13 2.93 -5.47 -5.90
N ALA A 14 2.75 -5.67 -4.60
CA ALA A 14 1.70 -5.02 -3.82
C ALA A 14 1.84 -3.50 -3.85
N ALA A 15 3.04 -2.96 -3.65
CA ALA A 15 3.26 -1.52 -3.69
C ALA A 15 2.88 -0.90 -5.04
N VAL A 16 3.15 -1.58 -6.16
CA VAL A 16 2.76 -1.11 -7.50
C VAL A 16 1.25 -1.21 -7.72
N ARG A 17 0.63 -2.33 -7.32
CA ARG A 17 -0.82 -2.55 -7.44
C ARG A 17 -1.61 -1.53 -6.61
N GLU A 18 -1.29 -1.39 -5.33
CA GLU A 18 -1.95 -0.49 -4.39
C GLU A 18 -1.83 0.98 -4.81
N VAL A 19 -0.66 1.41 -5.31
CA VAL A 19 -0.54 2.77 -5.86
C VAL A 19 -1.49 2.99 -7.03
N HIS A 20 -1.66 1.99 -7.91
CA HIS A 20 -2.58 2.09 -9.02
C HIS A 20 -4.05 2.05 -8.58
N GLU A 21 -4.41 1.17 -7.65
CA GLU A 21 -5.78 1.01 -7.14
C GLU A 21 -6.23 2.26 -6.37
N GLU A 22 -5.44 2.74 -5.41
CA GLU A 22 -5.84 3.85 -4.55
C GLU A 22 -5.73 5.23 -5.25
N THR A 23 -4.89 5.36 -6.28
CA THR A 23 -4.56 6.69 -6.88
C THR A 23 -4.69 6.80 -8.39
N GLY A 24 -4.88 5.69 -9.12
CA GLY A 24 -4.88 5.67 -10.59
C GLY A 24 -3.52 5.96 -11.24
N LEU A 25 -2.43 6.08 -10.45
CA LEU A 25 -1.08 6.28 -10.97
C LEU A 25 -0.42 4.93 -11.29
N ARG A 26 0.29 4.88 -12.42
CA ARG A 26 1.23 3.80 -12.73
C ARG A 26 2.62 4.28 -12.36
N VAL A 27 3.35 3.46 -11.61
CA VAL A 27 4.67 3.82 -11.08
C VAL A 27 5.71 2.75 -11.39
N LYS A 28 6.97 3.18 -11.43
CA LYS A 28 8.13 2.30 -11.40
C LYS A 28 8.85 2.47 -10.06
N LEU A 29 9.02 1.38 -9.32
CA LEU A 29 9.82 1.41 -8.08
C LEU A 29 11.28 1.67 -8.40
N LEU A 30 11.90 2.53 -7.61
CA LEU A 30 13.32 2.92 -7.73
C LEU A 30 14.17 2.20 -6.69
N ARG A 31 13.72 2.15 -5.43
CA ARG A 31 14.40 1.49 -4.31
C ARG A 31 13.49 1.36 -3.09
N PRO A 32 13.77 0.43 -2.16
CA PRO A 32 13.17 0.49 -0.82
C PRO A 32 13.55 1.78 -0.09
N LEU A 33 12.63 2.28 0.73
CA LEU A 33 12.80 3.47 1.57
C LEU A 33 12.99 3.09 3.04
N THR A 34 11.97 2.47 3.63
CA THR A 34 11.95 2.12 5.05
C THR A 34 10.88 1.08 5.33
N GLU A 35 10.96 0.45 6.49
CA GLU A 35 9.93 -0.42 7.03
C GLU A 35 9.44 0.19 8.35
N VAL A 36 8.12 0.24 8.54
CA VAL A 36 7.51 0.70 9.78
C VAL A 36 6.71 -0.44 10.39
N ARG A 37 6.97 -0.74 11.67
CA ARG A 37 6.24 -1.74 12.44
C ARG A 37 5.51 -1.11 13.62
N TYR A 38 4.25 -1.47 13.79
CA TYR A 38 3.41 -0.99 14.89
C TYR A 38 2.30 -2.02 15.19
N ALA A 39 1.77 -1.96 16.41
CA ALA A 39 0.64 -2.78 16.82
C ALA A 39 -0.60 -1.91 17.06
N PHE A 40 -1.78 -2.44 16.75
CA PHE A 40 -3.06 -1.79 17.06
C PHE A 40 -4.13 -2.84 17.38
N TYR A 41 -5.14 -2.43 18.15
CA TYR A 41 -6.33 -3.26 18.37
C TYR A 41 -7.29 -3.07 17.21
N TRP A 42 -7.80 -4.17 16.65
CA TRP A 42 -8.78 -4.21 15.57
C TRP A 42 -10.14 -4.67 16.11
N PRO A 43 -11.07 -3.73 16.41
CA PRO A 43 -12.36 -4.06 17.02
C PRO A 43 -13.25 -5.03 16.23
N PRO A 44 -13.32 -4.98 14.88
CA PRO A 44 -14.20 -5.87 14.13
C PRO A 44 -13.97 -7.36 14.42
N ASP A 45 -12.71 -7.77 14.59
CA ASP A 45 -12.36 -9.16 14.92
C ASP A 45 -11.91 -9.34 16.38
N GLY A 46 -11.85 -8.25 17.15
CA GLY A 46 -11.45 -8.26 18.55
C GLY A 46 -10.00 -8.68 18.81
N VAL A 47 -9.09 -8.47 17.84
CA VAL A 47 -7.70 -8.93 17.89
C VAL A 47 -6.70 -7.78 18.00
N ASN A 48 -5.52 -8.05 18.56
CA ASN A 48 -4.37 -7.17 18.39
C ASN A 48 -3.63 -7.57 17.11
N VAL A 49 -3.44 -6.61 16.21
CA VAL A 49 -2.71 -6.77 14.97
C VAL A 49 -1.32 -6.21 15.15
N ASP A 50 -0.30 -7.02 14.86
CA ASP A 50 1.08 -6.58 14.68
C ASP A 50 1.32 -6.38 13.19
N LYS A 51 1.53 -5.13 12.77
CA LYS A 51 1.56 -4.73 11.37
C LYS A 51 2.93 -4.20 10.99
N THR A 52 3.43 -4.71 9.87
CA THR A 52 4.62 -4.22 9.18
C THR A 52 4.21 -3.59 7.85
N VAL A 53 4.81 -2.45 7.50
CA VAL A 53 4.59 -1.75 6.23
C VAL A 53 5.94 -1.44 5.60
N ALA A 54 6.22 -2.05 4.45
CA ALA A 54 7.37 -1.73 3.61
C ALA A 54 7.03 -0.55 2.69
N TYR A 55 7.87 0.49 2.70
CA TYR A 55 7.73 1.66 1.84
C TYR A 55 8.83 1.68 0.77
N PHE A 56 8.44 2.11 -0.43
CA PHE A 56 9.32 2.22 -1.59
C PHE A 56 9.30 3.63 -2.16
N LEU A 57 10.43 4.03 -2.73
CA LEU A 57 10.52 5.23 -3.57
C LEU A 57 10.10 4.84 -4.98
N ALA A 58 9.19 5.58 -5.59
CA ALA A 58 8.70 5.29 -6.93
C ALA A 58 8.63 6.56 -7.79
N ALA A 59 8.76 6.38 -9.10
CA ALA A 59 8.56 7.45 -10.10
C ALA A 59 7.28 7.19 -10.91
N PRO A 60 6.45 8.21 -11.16
CA PRO A 60 5.28 8.06 -12.02
C PRO A 60 5.72 7.81 -13.47
N ILE A 61 5.11 6.82 -14.09
CA ILE A 61 5.32 6.46 -15.50
C ILE A 61 4.04 6.59 -16.33
N GLY A 62 2.93 7.02 -15.71
CA GLY A 62 1.69 7.35 -16.38
C GLY A 62 0.49 7.25 -15.45
N GLY A 63 -0.70 7.30 -16.05
CA GLY A 63 -1.94 7.37 -15.27
C GLY A 63 -2.32 8.81 -14.95
N ARG A 64 -3.36 8.99 -14.15
CA ARG A 64 -3.84 10.30 -13.69
C ARG A 64 -4.29 10.13 -12.26
N VAL A 65 -3.91 11.08 -11.40
CA VAL A 65 -4.31 11.08 -9.99
C VAL A 65 -5.82 11.08 -9.89
N ARG A 66 -6.35 10.06 -9.24
CA ARG A 66 -7.74 9.91 -8.86
C ARG A 66 -7.80 9.04 -7.60
N PRO A 67 -8.33 9.54 -6.48
CA PRO A 67 -8.50 8.73 -5.29
C PRO A 67 -9.51 7.60 -5.56
N GLU A 68 -9.34 6.46 -4.91
CA GLU A 68 -10.34 5.41 -4.92
C GLU A 68 -11.65 5.86 -4.25
N PRO A 69 -12.81 5.34 -4.68
CA PRO A 69 -14.10 5.68 -4.06
C PRO A 69 -14.15 5.19 -2.61
N GLY A 70 -14.58 6.04 -1.68
CA GLY A 70 -14.87 5.65 -0.29
C GLY A 70 -13.80 6.03 0.75
N PHE A 71 -12.73 6.75 0.37
CA PHE A 71 -11.73 7.29 1.31
C PHE A 71 -12.09 8.68 1.89
N ASP A 72 -13.18 9.30 1.43
CA ASP A 72 -13.67 10.63 1.87
C ASP A 72 -14.80 10.55 2.92
N GLU A 73 -15.12 9.37 3.49
CA GLU A 73 -16.14 9.22 4.56
C GLU A 73 -15.55 9.16 5.97
#